data_AF-A0A8S9QKW9-F1
#
_entry.id   AF-A0A8S9QKW9-F1
#
_cell.length_a   1.000
_cell.length_b   1.000
_cell.length_c   1.000
_cell.angle_alpha   90.00
_cell.angle_beta   90.00
_cell.angle_gamma   90.00
#
_symmetry.space_group_name_H-M   'P 1'
#
loop_
_entity.id
_entity.type
_entity.pdbx_description
1 polymer ?
#
loop_
_entity_poly.entity_id
_entity_poly.type
_entity_poly.pdbx_seq_one_letter_code
_entity_poly.pdbx_strand_id
1 'polypeptide(L)'
;MSLSSSPTTAKRVVLVRHGQSTWNEEGRIQGSSDFSVLTNKGESQADISRQMLIEDSFDVCFTRQWQEDPANFLIDGHYPVRELWSRARSSWNGVLDHESKSVLVVAHNAVNQALVSTAIGLGTEYFRRLLQSNCGVSVLDFIPRADGGSPHVCLNRLNQASLR
;
A
#
# COMPACT_ATOMS: atom_id res chain seq x y z
N MET A 1 20.44 -7.90 -7.41
CA MET A 1 19.26 -8.65 -7.89
C MET A 1 19.34 -8.69 -9.41
N SER A 2 19.49 -9.86 -10.03
CA SER A 2 19.37 -10.00 -11.48
C SER A 2 17.88 -10.13 -11.85
N LEU A 3 17.49 -9.60 -13.00
CA LEU A 3 16.16 -9.86 -13.56
C LEU A 3 16.01 -11.36 -13.82
N SER A 4 14.92 -11.96 -13.33
CA SER A 4 14.67 -13.41 -13.42
C SER A 4 14.28 -13.88 -14.81
N SER A 5 13.91 -12.94 -15.71
CA SER A 5 13.53 -13.22 -17.09
C SER A 5 14.37 -12.38 -18.06
N SER A 6 14.86 -13.02 -19.12
CA SER A 6 15.46 -12.34 -20.27
C SER A 6 14.41 -12.24 -21.37
N PRO A 7 14.13 -11.04 -21.90
CA PRO A 7 13.10 -10.90 -22.91
C PRO A 7 13.57 -11.53 -24.24
N THR A 8 12.66 -12.21 -24.94
CA THR A 8 12.94 -12.86 -26.24
C THR A 8 13.09 -11.84 -27.39
N THR A 9 12.65 -10.61 -27.17
CA THR A 9 12.80 -9.46 -28.06
C THR A 9 13.21 -8.23 -27.25
N ALA A 10 13.77 -7.20 -27.89
CA ALA A 10 14.06 -5.94 -27.21
C ALA A 10 12.76 -5.34 -26.64
N LYS A 11 12.75 -5.00 -25.35
CA LYS A 11 11.61 -4.39 -24.66
C LYS A 11 11.97 -2.99 -24.17
N ARG A 12 11.13 -2.01 -24.49
CA ARG A 12 11.15 -0.69 -23.88
C ARG A 12 10.13 -0.66 -22.74
N VAL A 13 10.55 -0.22 -21.57
CA VAL A 13 9.67 0.00 -20.41
C VAL A 13 9.75 1.48 -20.04
N VAL A 14 8.61 2.16 -20.04
CA VAL A 14 8.51 3.56 -19.63
C VAL A 14 7.78 3.62 -18.29
N LEU A 15 8.42 4.21 -17.29
CA LEU A 15 7.87 4.39 -15.95
C LEU A 15 7.58 5.87 -15.74
N VAL A 16 6.33 6.21 -15.44
CA VAL A 16 5.92 7.58 -15.14
C VAL A 16 5.44 7.65 -13.70
N ARG A 17 6.04 8.56 -12.93
CA ARG A 17 5.51 8.95 -11.62
C ARG A 17 4.45 10.03 -11.81
N HIS A 18 3.36 9.97 -11.05
CA HIS A 18 2.33 11.02 -11.08
C HIS A 18 2.92 12.41 -10.75
N GLY A 19 2.27 13.47 -11.23
CA GLY A 19 2.62 14.85 -10.92
C GLY A 19 2.40 15.20 -9.44
N GLN A 20 2.87 16.38 -9.03
CA GLN A 20 2.75 16.90 -7.68
C GLN A 20 1.27 16.94 -7.25
N SER A 21 0.96 16.32 -6.11
CA SER A 21 -0.34 16.44 -5.44
C SER A 21 -0.35 17.54 -4.38
N THR A 22 -1.53 17.96 -3.94
CA THR A 22 -1.69 18.90 -2.81
C THR A 22 -0.90 18.47 -1.57
N TRP A 23 -0.85 17.16 -1.30
CA TRP A 23 -0.05 16.63 -0.19
C TRP A 23 1.45 16.69 -0.45
N ASN A 24 1.89 16.48 -1.69
CA ASN A 24 3.31 16.66 -2.00
C ASN A 24 3.74 18.13 -1.82
N GLU A 25 2.88 19.08 -2.15
CA GLU A 25 3.13 20.52 -1.93
C GLU A 25 3.19 20.88 -0.45
N GLU A 26 2.31 20.29 0.37
CA GLU A 26 2.32 20.43 1.83
C GLU A 26 3.47 19.67 2.53
N GLY A 27 4.36 19.00 1.79
CA GLY A 27 5.43 18.17 2.36
C GLY A 27 4.93 16.91 3.07
N ARG A 28 3.67 16.52 2.82
CA ARG A 28 3.05 15.34 3.41
C ARG A 28 3.45 14.10 2.62
N ILE A 29 3.83 13.05 3.35
CA ILE A 29 4.03 11.72 2.79
C ILE A 29 2.70 11.24 2.18
N GLN A 30 2.73 10.68 0.97
CA GLN A 30 1.51 10.24 0.30
C GLN A 30 1.26 8.77 0.57
N GLY A 31 0.11 8.47 1.18
CA GLY A 31 -0.43 7.12 1.29
C GLY A 31 -1.24 6.73 0.05
N SER A 32 -2.24 5.88 0.24
CA SER A 32 -3.14 5.40 -0.82
C SER A 32 -4.50 6.13 -0.83
N SER A 33 -4.57 7.33 -0.28
CA SER A 33 -5.82 8.08 -0.19
C SER A 33 -6.09 8.89 -1.46
N ASP A 34 -7.36 8.96 -1.86
CA ASP A 34 -7.80 9.79 -2.99
C ASP A 34 -8.12 11.25 -2.62
N PHE A 35 -7.83 11.67 -1.38
CA PHE A 35 -8.05 13.06 -0.94
C PHE A 35 -7.09 14.06 -1.57
N SER A 36 -5.90 13.63 -1.97
CA SER A 36 -4.93 14.50 -2.63
C SER A 36 -5.21 14.51 -4.13
N VAL A 37 -5.53 15.67 -4.67
CA VAL A 37 -5.62 15.91 -6.12
C VAL A 37 -4.29 16.44 -6.64
N LEU A 38 -4.09 16.40 -7.97
CA LEU A 38 -2.97 17.11 -8.58
C LEU A 38 -3.13 18.62 -8.32
N THR A 39 -2.01 19.31 -8.06
CA THR A 39 -1.98 20.77 -8.09
C THR A 39 -1.95 21.24 -9.55
N ASN A 40 -2.18 22.53 -9.83
CA ASN A 40 -1.96 23.09 -11.17
C ASN A 40 -0.55 22.80 -11.70
N LYS A 41 0.45 22.73 -10.80
CA LYS A 41 1.81 22.31 -11.13
C LYS A 41 1.88 20.82 -11.46
N GLY A 42 1.18 19.97 -10.71
CA GLY A 42 1.06 18.54 -11.00
C GLY A 42 0.39 18.26 -12.34
N GLU A 43 -0.65 19.01 -12.71
CA GLU A 43 -1.29 18.94 -14.02
C GLU A 43 -0.32 19.37 -15.13
N SER A 44 0.35 20.51 -14.97
CA SER A 44 1.41 20.94 -15.89
C SER A 44 2.52 19.90 -16.05
N GLN A 45 2.90 19.20 -14.97
CA GLN A 45 3.89 18.11 -15.03
C GLN A 45 3.37 16.89 -15.80
N ALA A 46 2.08 16.57 -15.67
CA ALA A 46 1.44 15.50 -16.44
C ALA A 46 1.39 15.87 -17.93
N ASP A 47 1.08 17.12 -18.27
CA ASP A 47 1.09 17.61 -19.66
C ASP A 47 2.50 17.61 -20.27
N ILE A 48 3.52 18.00 -19.50
CA ILE A 48 4.92 17.87 -19.95
C ILE A 48 5.25 16.40 -20.19
N SER A 49 4.85 15.50 -19.29
CA SER A 49 5.05 14.05 -19.46
C SER A 49 4.34 13.52 -20.69
N ARG A 50 3.12 13.97 -20.96
CA ARG A 50 2.39 13.67 -22.19
C ARG A 50 3.15 14.14 -23.42
N GLN A 51 3.65 15.38 -23.43
CA GLN A 51 4.37 15.93 -24.56
C GLN A 51 5.69 15.19 -24.84
N MET A 52 6.38 14.73 -23.78
CA MET A 52 7.59 13.91 -23.90
C MET A 52 7.31 12.53 -24.52
N LEU A 53 6.10 11.99 -24.30
CA LEU A 53 5.72 10.64 -24.71
C LEU A 53 4.75 10.61 -25.88
N ILE A 54 4.49 11.76 -26.53
CA ILE A 54 3.40 11.88 -27.51
C ILE A 54 3.65 11.10 -28.80
N GLU A 55 4.92 10.85 -29.11
CA GLU A 55 5.36 10.07 -30.27
C GLU A 55 5.63 8.60 -29.91
N ASP A 56 5.63 8.25 -28.62
CA ASP A 56 5.76 6.86 -28.19
C ASP A 56 4.45 6.11 -28.40
N SER A 57 4.57 4.85 -28.82
CA SER A 57 3.46 3.91 -28.88
C SER A 57 3.56 2.93 -27.70
N PHE A 58 2.42 2.66 -27.07
CA PHE A 58 2.34 1.76 -25.92
C PHE A 58 1.32 0.66 -26.21
N ASP A 59 1.77 -0.59 -26.20
CA ASP A 59 0.89 -1.75 -26.40
C ASP A 59 -0.01 -1.99 -25.19
N VAL A 60 0.45 -1.63 -23.98
CA VAL A 60 -0.25 -1.88 -22.71
C VAL A 60 -0.01 -0.74 -21.73
N CYS A 61 -1.04 -0.37 -20.96
CA CYS A 61 -0.97 0.56 -19.84
C CYS A 61 -1.61 -0.06 -18.59
N PHE A 62 -0.84 -0.25 -17.52
CA PHE A 62 -1.26 -0.98 -16.32
C PHE A 62 -2.02 -0.14 -15.27
N THR A 63 -2.32 1.13 -15.55
CA THR A 63 -2.88 2.05 -14.54
C THR A 63 -4.33 1.75 -14.17
N ARG A 64 -5.16 1.36 -15.15
CA ARG A 64 -6.61 1.20 -14.95
C ARG A 64 -6.95 0.04 -14.02
N GLN A 65 -6.37 -1.14 -14.26
CA GLN A 65 -6.62 -2.32 -13.42
C GLN A 65 -6.12 -2.11 -11.98
N TRP A 66 -5.00 -1.40 -11.80
CA TRP A 66 -4.49 -1.02 -10.49
C TRP A 66 -5.38 -0.03 -9.72
N GLN A 67 -6.18 0.76 -10.44
CA GLN A 67 -7.14 1.69 -9.83
C GLN A 67 -8.48 1.01 -9.52
N GLU A 68 -9.02 0.23 -10.47
CA GLU A 68 -10.35 -0.37 -10.37
C GLU A 68 -10.37 -1.63 -9.50
N ASP A 69 -9.38 -2.53 -9.65
CA ASP A 69 -9.32 -3.82 -8.96
C ASP A 69 -7.87 -4.19 -8.56
N PRO A 70 -7.29 -3.46 -7.60
CA PRO A 70 -5.91 -3.68 -7.20
C PRO A 70 -5.66 -5.06 -6.56
N ALA A 71 -6.68 -5.71 -5.99
CA ALA A 71 -6.55 -7.05 -5.40
C ALA A 71 -6.38 -8.15 -6.45
N ASN A 72 -6.92 -7.94 -7.66
CA ASN A 72 -6.79 -8.85 -8.80
C ASN A 72 -5.85 -8.31 -9.89
N PHE A 73 -5.11 -7.23 -9.62
CA PHE A 73 -4.03 -6.78 -10.47
C PHE A 73 -2.93 -7.85 -10.51
N LEU A 74 -2.76 -8.47 -11.67
CA LEU A 74 -1.81 -9.55 -11.92
C LEU A 74 -0.69 -9.02 -12.80
N ILE A 75 0.55 -9.12 -12.31
CA ILE A 75 1.75 -8.79 -13.08
C ILE A 75 2.74 -9.94 -12.95
N ASP A 76 3.15 -10.52 -14.08
CA ASP A 76 4.10 -11.64 -14.14
C ASP A 76 3.74 -12.84 -13.22
N GLY A 77 2.44 -13.15 -13.09
CA GLY A 77 1.97 -14.25 -12.23
C GLY A 77 1.87 -13.89 -10.73
N HIS A 78 2.27 -12.66 -10.37
CA HIS A 78 2.22 -12.14 -9.01
C HIS A 78 1.02 -11.21 -8.82
N TYR A 79 0.40 -11.32 -7.64
CA TYR A 79 -0.70 -10.44 -7.23
C TYR A 79 -0.20 -9.51 -6.12
N PRO A 80 0.28 -8.28 -6.43
CA PRO A 80 1.05 -7.48 -5.48
C PRO A 80 0.33 -7.21 -4.16
N VAL A 81 -0.99 -6.96 -4.20
CA VAL A 81 -1.81 -6.72 -3.01
C VAL A 81 -2.02 -8.01 -2.21
N ARG A 82 -2.27 -9.14 -2.88
CA ARG A 82 -2.46 -10.44 -2.20
C ARG A 82 -1.17 -10.90 -1.52
N GLU A 83 -0.04 -10.71 -2.18
CA GLU A 83 1.28 -11.01 -1.62
C GLU A 83 1.63 -10.08 -0.46
N LEU A 84 1.26 -8.80 -0.53
CA LEU A 84 1.36 -7.90 0.60
C LEU A 84 0.53 -8.38 1.79
N TRP A 85 -0.71 -8.81 1.56
CA TRP A 85 -1.57 -9.41 2.61
C TRP A 85 -0.95 -10.68 3.20
N SER A 86 -0.43 -11.57 2.35
CA SER A 86 0.23 -12.80 2.79
C SER A 86 1.43 -12.49 3.68
N ARG A 87 2.29 -11.56 3.25
CA ARG A 87 3.47 -11.15 4.03
C ARG A 87 3.07 -10.51 5.34
N ALA A 88 2.12 -9.58 5.34
CA ALA A 88 1.63 -8.93 6.56
C ALA A 88 1.07 -9.97 7.56
N ARG A 89 0.28 -10.94 7.08
CA ARG A 89 -0.22 -12.03 7.91
C ARG A 89 0.91 -12.84 8.53
N SER A 90 1.91 -13.23 7.74
CA SER A 90 3.06 -13.99 8.24
C SER A 90 3.94 -13.19 9.20
N SER A 91 4.02 -11.87 9.06
CA SER A 91 4.78 -11.00 9.97
C SER A 91 4.24 -11.01 11.40
N TRP A 92 2.94 -11.31 11.60
CA TRP A 92 2.38 -11.41 12.94
C TRP A 92 3.00 -12.51 13.78
N ASN A 93 3.46 -13.62 13.16
CA ASN A 93 4.14 -14.68 13.91
C ASN A 93 5.37 -14.12 14.64
N GLY A 94 6.23 -13.39 13.92
CA GLY A 94 7.43 -12.80 14.53
C GLY A 94 7.12 -11.73 15.58
N VAL A 95 6.00 -11.02 15.47
CA VAL A 95 5.59 -10.00 16.46
C VAL A 95 4.98 -10.66 17.70
N LEU A 96 4.12 -11.66 17.52
CA LEU A 96 3.40 -12.33 18.60
C LEU A 96 4.25 -13.37 19.34
N ASP A 97 5.24 -13.96 18.68
CA ASP A 97 6.20 -14.88 19.29
C ASP A 97 7.30 -14.15 20.07
N HIS A 98 7.40 -12.82 19.95
CA HIS A 98 8.40 -12.02 20.65
C HIS A 98 8.04 -11.88 22.15
N GLU A 99 9.01 -12.01 23.04
CA GLU A 99 8.79 -11.95 24.51
C GLU A 99 8.33 -10.58 25.04
N SER A 100 8.36 -9.54 24.19
CA SER A 100 8.02 -8.17 24.59
C SER A 100 6.52 -7.95 24.66
N LYS A 101 6.05 -7.37 25.76
CA LYS A 101 4.62 -7.06 25.99
C LYS A 101 4.08 -5.91 25.15
N SER A 102 4.96 -5.06 24.60
CA SER A 102 4.60 -3.88 23.80
C SER A 102 5.59 -3.73 22.66
N VAL A 103 5.08 -3.70 21.43
CA VAL A 103 5.89 -3.66 20.20
C VAL A 103 5.44 -2.47 19.35
N LEU A 104 6.41 -1.66 18.92
CA LEU A 104 6.17 -0.57 17.97
C LEU A 104 6.55 -1.03 16.56
N VAL A 105 5.61 -0.95 15.63
CA VAL A 105 5.85 -1.18 14.20
C VAL A 105 5.75 0.16 13.47
N VAL A 106 6.84 0.56 12.80
CA VAL A 106 6.88 1.74 11.92
C VAL A 106 7.00 1.24 10.49
N ALA A 107 5.96 1.45 9.69
CA ALA A 107 5.93 1.04 8.30
C ALA A 107 5.11 2.00 7.42
N HIS A 108 5.16 1.78 6.11
CA HIS A 108 4.43 2.57 5.13
C HIS A 108 2.93 2.23 5.11
N ASN A 109 2.12 3.16 4.63
CA ASN A 109 0.66 3.07 4.60
C ASN A 109 0.12 1.72 4.07
N ALA A 110 0.60 1.23 2.93
CA ALA A 110 0.11 -0.04 2.37
C ALA A 110 0.41 -1.25 3.29
N VAL A 111 1.59 -1.27 3.92
CA VAL A 111 2.00 -2.32 4.85
C VAL A 111 1.16 -2.26 6.12
N ASN A 112 0.99 -1.07 6.71
CA ASN A 112 0.16 -0.89 7.89
C ASN A 112 -1.30 -1.27 7.63
N GLN A 113 -1.85 -0.91 6.46
CA GLN A 113 -3.20 -1.34 6.05
C GLN A 113 -3.31 -2.85 6.03
N ALA A 114 -2.35 -3.54 5.41
CA ALA A 114 -2.34 -5.00 5.37
C ALA A 114 -2.17 -5.61 6.76
N LEU A 115 -1.32 -5.04 7.62
CA LEU A 115 -1.14 -5.49 9.01
C LEU A 115 -2.45 -5.35 9.80
N VAL A 116 -3.03 -4.15 9.86
CA VAL A 116 -4.31 -3.92 10.57
C VAL A 116 -5.38 -4.84 10.01
N SER A 117 -5.58 -4.85 8.69
CA SER A 117 -6.63 -5.67 8.05
C SER A 117 -6.48 -7.15 8.38
N THR A 118 -5.27 -7.72 8.23
CA THR A 118 -5.04 -9.14 8.49
C THR A 118 -5.22 -9.50 9.96
N ALA A 119 -4.87 -8.60 10.89
CA ALA A 119 -5.08 -8.81 12.32
C ALA A 119 -6.57 -8.89 12.69
N ILE A 120 -7.42 -8.06 12.07
CA ILE A 120 -8.87 -8.07 12.32
C ILE A 120 -9.67 -8.95 11.34
N GLY A 121 -8.99 -9.79 10.54
CA GLY A 121 -9.63 -10.77 9.66
C GLY A 121 -10.17 -10.23 8.33
N LEU A 122 -9.82 -9.00 7.93
CA LEU A 122 -10.22 -8.42 6.66
C LEU A 122 -9.31 -8.86 5.51
N GLY A 123 -9.93 -9.15 4.35
CA GLY A 123 -9.25 -9.58 3.14
C GLY A 123 -8.73 -8.43 2.27
N THR A 124 -8.13 -8.78 1.14
CA THR A 124 -7.49 -7.85 0.19
C THR A 124 -8.46 -6.86 -0.45
N GLU A 125 -9.76 -7.17 -0.44
CA GLU A 125 -10.84 -6.28 -0.86
C GLU A 125 -10.92 -4.98 -0.04
N TYR A 126 -10.28 -4.95 1.14
CA TYR A 126 -10.15 -3.76 1.99
C TYR A 126 -8.90 -2.92 1.71
N PHE A 127 -8.08 -3.30 0.74
CA PHE A 127 -6.96 -2.46 0.30
C PHE A 127 -7.47 -1.09 -0.14
N ARG A 128 -6.88 -0.03 0.43
CA ARG A 128 -7.28 1.38 0.30
C ARG A 128 -8.63 1.77 0.90
N ARG A 129 -9.37 0.86 1.55
CA ARG A 129 -10.59 1.20 2.30
C ARG A 129 -10.29 1.68 3.71
N LEU A 130 -9.24 1.14 4.33
CA LEU A 130 -8.72 1.62 5.61
C LEU A 130 -7.66 2.70 5.36
N LEU A 131 -8.09 3.95 5.31
CA LEU A 131 -7.18 5.07 5.09
C LEU A 131 -6.30 5.27 6.34
N GLN A 132 -4.99 5.41 6.13
CA GLN A 132 -4.08 5.90 7.17
C GLN A 132 -3.54 7.28 6.81
N SER A 133 -3.66 8.18 7.78
CA SER A 133 -3.04 9.48 7.81
C SER A 133 -1.56 9.34 8.11
N ASN A 134 -0.78 10.32 7.67
CA ASN A 134 0.61 10.43 8.11
C ASN A 134 0.65 10.58 9.63
N CYS A 135 1.59 9.86 10.25
CA CYS A 135 1.72 9.78 11.71
C CYS A 135 0.45 9.26 12.42
N GLY A 136 -0.50 8.67 11.67
CA GLY A 136 -1.68 8.05 12.23
C GLY A 136 -1.30 6.81 13.04
N VAL A 137 -1.73 6.77 14.30
CA VAL A 137 -1.47 5.66 15.21
C VAL A 137 -2.67 4.74 15.23
N SER A 138 -2.41 3.44 15.05
CA SER A 138 -3.39 2.38 15.30
C SER A 138 -2.86 1.47 16.39
N VAL A 139 -3.73 1.06 17.31
CA VAL A 139 -3.37 0.22 18.47
C VAL A 139 -4.24 -1.01 18.46
N LEU A 140 -3.60 -2.17 18.45
CA LEU A 140 -4.23 -3.47 18.51
C LEU A 140 -3.74 -4.21 19.75
N ASP A 141 -4.68 -4.76 20.52
CA ASP A 141 -4.38 -5.71 21.58
C ASP A 141 -4.67 -7.12 21.07
N PHE A 142 -3.74 -8.03 21.31
CA PHE A 142 -3.90 -9.45 21.05
C PHE A 142 -4.05 -10.17 22.40
N ILE A 143 -5.25 -10.70 22.64
CA ILE A 143 -5.62 -11.32 23.91
C ILE A 143 -5.59 -12.84 23.72
N PRO A 144 -4.70 -13.56 24.42
CA PRO A 144 -4.62 -15.02 24.32
C PRO A 144 -5.93 -15.68 24.71
N ARG A 145 -6.26 -16.80 24.06
CA ARG A 145 -7.39 -17.65 24.44
C ARG A 145 -6.92 -18.80 25.31
N ALA A 146 -7.74 -19.17 26.29
CA ALA A 146 -7.46 -20.30 27.17
C ALA A 146 -7.42 -21.66 26.44
N ASP A 147 -8.08 -21.76 25.28
CA ASP A 147 -8.14 -22.95 24.44
C ASP A 147 -6.92 -23.11 23.49
N GLY A 148 -5.96 -22.18 23.53
CA GLY A 148 -4.80 -22.19 22.64
C GLY A 148 -5.12 -21.83 21.18
N GLY A 149 -6.35 -21.39 20.89
CA GLY A 149 -6.73 -20.89 19.58
C GLY A 149 -6.13 -19.52 19.25
N SER A 150 -6.42 -19.01 18.06
CA SER A 150 -5.98 -17.67 17.62
C SER A 150 -6.43 -16.59 18.62
N PRO A 151 -5.58 -15.60 18.95
CA PRO A 151 -5.92 -14.59 19.94
C PRO A 151 -7.15 -13.77 19.53
N HIS A 152 -7.89 -13.27 20.53
CA HIS A 152 -8.86 -12.21 20.30
C HIS A 152 -8.13 -10.91 19.98
N VAL A 153 -8.50 -10.25 18.89
CA VAL A 153 -7.87 -8.99 18.47
C VAL A 153 -8.82 -7.84 18.76
N CYS A 154 -8.38 -6.87 19.54
CA CYS A 154 -9.10 -5.63 19.82
C CYS A 154 -8.39 -4.45 19.15
N LEU A 155 -9.05 -3.78 18.21
CA LEU A 155 -8.56 -2.55 17.60
C LEU A 155 -8.98 -1.35 18.46
N ASN A 156 -8.16 -0.99 19.44
CA ASN A 156 -8.46 0.08 20.40
C ASN A 156 -8.42 1.48 19.78
N ARG A 157 -7.52 1.68 18.83
CA ARG A 157 -7.38 2.96 18.10
C ARG A 157 -7.15 2.66 16.64
N LEU A 158 -7.83 3.39 15.77
CA LEU A 158 -7.64 3.30 14.32
C LEU A 158 -7.30 4.69 13.79
N ASN A 159 -6.13 4.80 13.16
CA ASN A 159 -5.68 5.97 12.41
C ASN A 159 -5.83 7.32 13.14
N GLN A 160 -5.50 7.38 14.43
CA GLN A 160 -5.54 8.65 15.17
C GLN A 160 -4.29 9.48 14.86
N ALA A 161 -4.45 10.64 14.23
CA ALA A 161 -3.36 11.56 13.92
C ALA A 161 -3.54 12.89 14.68
N SER A 162 -2.55 13.23 15.52
CA SER A 162 -2.51 14.39 16.44
C SER A 162 -3.60 14.43 17.52
N LEU A 163 -3.23 14.92 18.71
CA LEU A 163 -4.15 15.31 19.76
C LEU A 163 -4.75 16.66 19.37
N ARG A 164 -6.05 16.70 19.09
CA ARG A 164 -6.83 17.88 19.47
C ARG A 164 -7.47 17.59 20.81
#